data_AF-A0A4R7V1L1-F1
#
_entry.id   AF-A0A4R7V1L1-F1
#
_cell.length_a   1.000
_cell.length_b   1.000
_cell.length_c   1.000
_cell.angle_alpha   90.00
_cell.angle_beta   90.00
_cell.angle_gamma   90.00
#
_symmetry.space_group_name_H-M   'P 1'
#
loop_
_entity.id
_entity.type
_entity.pdbx_description
1 polymer ?
#
loop_
_entity_poly.entity_id
_entity_poly.type
_entity_poly.pdbx_seq_one_letter_code
_entity_poly.pdbx_strand_id
1 'polypeptide(L)'
;MKRSKIAAFSVLVMAAITVIALQMFLYDAEITMAQASMGSVPVQLVAEILITIATHLFVVLMMPMLLIAYRKYLAGYAVLALSLAAYTQMTTGLGVIGPMIAVIAVSILGFYGFRKASEWVRYMRAK
;
A
#
# COMPACT_ATOMS: atom_id res chain seq x y z
N MET A 1 20.11 11.74 -3.09
CA MET A 1 19.05 12.23 -2.18
C MET A 1 17.68 12.40 -2.86
N LYS A 2 17.59 12.93 -4.10
CA LYS A 2 16.29 13.14 -4.80
C LYS A 2 15.43 11.88 -4.97
N ARG A 3 16.01 10.74 -5.41
CA ARG A 3 15.25 9.48 -5.64
C ARG A 3 14.59 8.89 -4.38
N SER A 4 15.27 8.97 -3.22
CA SER A 4 14.72 8.46 -1.96
C SER A 4 13.52 9.30 -1.49
N LYS A 5 13.56 10.63 -1.66
CA LYS A 5 12.43 11.50 -1.32
C LYS A 5 11.22 11.22 -2.21
N ILE A 6 11.44 11.04 -3.51
CA ILE A 6 10.37 10.68 -4.45
C ILE A 6 9.76 9.33 -4.09
N ALA A 7 10.59 8.33 -3.81
CA ALA A 7 10.11 7.00 -3.41
C ALA A 7 9.38 7.00 -2.05
N ALA A 8 9.87 7.76 -1.08
CA ALA A 8 9.19 7.90 0.21
C ALA A 8 7.82 8.58 0.06
N PHE A 9 7.76 9.62 -0.77
CA PHE A 9 6.51 10.32 -1.07
C PHE A 9 5.50 9.44 -1.80
N SER A 10 5.92 8.68 -2.83
CA SER A 10 5.01 7.77 -3.53
C SER A 10 4.47 6.67 -2.61
N VAL A 11 5.31 6.10 -1.74
CA VAL A 11 4.89 5.12 -0.73
C VAL A 11 3.91 5.71 0.27
N LEU A 12 4.16 6.93 0.75
CA LEU A 12 3.23 7.66 1.62
C LEU A 12 1.87 7.86 0.96
N VAL A 13 1.85 8.35 -0.28
CA VAL A 13 0.61 8.63 -1.01
C VAL A 13 -0.20 7.35 -1.25
N MET A 14 0.45 6.26 -1.68
CA MET A 14 -0.24 4.99 -1.88
C MET A 14 -0.85 4.47 -0.57
N ALA A 15 -0.09 4.48 0.52
CA ALA A 15 -0.63 4.07 1.81
C ALA A 15 -1.78 4.97 2.28
N ALA A 16 -1.62 6.29 2.17
CA ALA A 16 -2.62 7.27 2.56
C ALA A 16 -3.95 7.03 1.84
N ILE A 17 -3.92 6.91 0.51
CA ILE A 17 -5.13 6.68 -0.29
C ILE A 17 -5.82 5.39 0.15
N THR A 18 -5.09 4.28 0.27
CA THR A 18 -5.68 3.00 0.65
C THR A 18 -6.24 3.02 2.06
N VAL A 19 -5.47 3.48 3.05
CA VAL A 19 -5.91 3.50 4.46
C VAL A 19 -7.09 4.44 4.65
N ILE A 20 -7.05 5.66 4.09
CA ILE A 20 -8.15 6.62 4.19
C ILE A 20 -9.41 6.07 3.53
N ALA A 21 -9.31 5.53 2.31
CA ALA A 21 -10.48 5.00 1.61
C ALA A 21 -11.15 3.86 2.40
N LEU A 22 -10.35 2.92 2.94
CA LEU A 22 -10.89 1.84 3.76
C LEU A 22 -11.50 2.35 5.07
N GLN A 23 -10.85 3.28 5.76
CA GLN A 23 -11.37 3.80 7.03
C GLN A 23 -12.66 4.61 6.81
N MET A 24 -12.71 5.45 5.78
CA MET A 24 -13.94 6.16 5.43
C MET A 24 -15.08 5.21 5.08
N PHE A 25 -14.78 4.10 4.39
CA PHE A 25 -15.78 3.07 4.11
C PHE A 25 -16.30 2.39 5.38
N LEU A 26 -15.43 2.10 6.35
CA LEU A 26 -15.81 1.44 7.61
C LEU A 26 -16.62 2.37 8.53
N TYR A 27 -16.29 3.66 8.56
CA TYR A 27 -16.97 4.67 9.39
C TYR A 27 -18.21 5.28 8.73
N ASP A 28 -18.53 4.96 7.47
CA ASP A 28 -19.62 5.58 6.70
C ASP A 28 -20.98 5.48 7.42
N ALA A 29 -21.28 4.31 7.98
CA ALA A 29 -22.52 4.09 8.73
C ALA A 29 -22.58 4.93 10.01
N GLU A 30 -21.49 4.99 10.78
CA GLU A 30 -21.43 5.78 12.02
C GLU A 30 -21.53 7.27 11.75
N ILE A 31 -20.85 7.76 10.71
CA ILE A 31 -20.93 9.16 10.25
C ILE A 31 -22.38 9.49 9.88
N THR A 32 -23.04 8.63 9.10
CA THR A 32 -24.42 8.82 8.66
C THR A 32 -25.40 8.84 9.83
N MET A 33 -25.25 7.91 10.78
CA MET A 33 -26.09 7.87 11.99
C MET A 33 -25.88 9.09 12.88
N ALA A 34 -24.63 9.52 13.04
CA ALA A 34 -24.30 10.70 13.85
C ALA A 34 -24.86 11.98 13.23
N GLN A 35 -24.76 12.15 11.90
CA GLN A 35 -25.37 13.26 11.18
C GLN A 35 -26.90 13.24 11.27
N ALA A 36 -27.53 12.08 11.14
CA ALA A 36 -28.99 11.94 11.23
C ALA A 36 -29.53 12.25 12.64
N SER A 37 -28.77 11.93 13.69
CA SER A 37 -29.19 12.11 15.08
C SER A 37 -28.83 13.48 15.67
N MET A 38 -27.67 14.05 15.31
CA MET A 38 -27.14 15.28 15.91
C MET A 38 -27.09 16.46 14.93
N GLY A 39 -27.55 16.27 13.69
CA GLY A 39 -27.52 17.29 12.63
C GLY A 39 -26.11 17.63 12.13
N SER A 40 -25.07 16.97 12.65
CA SER A 40 -23.66 17.20 12.32
C SER A 40 -22.81 15.99 12.74
N VAL A 41 -21.58 15.90 12.22
CA VAL A 41 -20.61 14.89 12.68
C VAL A 41 -19.97 15.37 13.98
N PRO A 42 -20.05 14.61 15.08
CA PRO A 42 -19.43 14.99 16.35
C PRO A 42 -17.91 15.14 16.22
N VAL A 43 -17.35 16.15 16.87
CA VAL A 43 -15.90 16.41 16.86
C VAL A 43 -15.12 15.22 17.40
N GLN A 44 -15.66 14.51 18.40
CA GLN A 44 -15.08 13.31 18.96
C GLN A 44 -14.93 12.20 17.92
N LEU A 45 -15.97 11.98 17.09
CA LEU A 45 -15.95 10.99 16.01
C LEU A 45 -14.92 11.36 14.94
N VAL A 46 -14.85 12.65 14.56
CA VAL A 46 -13.81 13.13 13.63
C VAL A 46 -12.40 12.89 14.18
N ALA A 47 -12.17 13.20 15.45
CA ALA A 47 -10.89 12.99 16.09
C ALA A 47 -10.52 11.50 16.15
N GLU A 48 -11.48 10.64 16.46
CA GLU A 48 -11.29 9.19 16.46
C GLU A 48 -10.88 8.65 15.08
N ILE A 49 -11.59 9.05 14.02
CA ILE A 49 -11.28 8.65 12.65
C ILE A 49 -9.85 9.10 12.27
N LEU A 50 -9.48 10.34 12.59
CA LEU A 50 -8.15 10.87 12.28
C LEU A 50 -7.04 10.13 13.03
N ILE A 51 -7.22 9.85 14.32
CA ILE A 51 -6.25 9.11 15.14
C ILE A 51 -6.11 7.68 14.62
N THR A 52 -7.22 7.03 14.28
CA THR A 52 -7.24 5.68 13.72
C THR A 52 -6.50 5.61 12.39
N ILE A 53 -6.78 6.54 11.46
CA ILE A 53 -6.07 6.65 10.18
C ILE A 53 -4.57 6.87 10.41
N ALA A 54 -4.18 7.79 11.30
CA ALA A 54 -2.79 8.08 11.58
C ALA A 54 -2.05 6.86 12.15
N THR A 55 -2.68 6.14 13.08
CA THR A 55 -2.13 4.94 13.70
C THR A 55 -1.94 3.82 12.69
N HIS A 56 -2.96 3.57 11.86
CA HIS A 56 -2.88 2.55 10.83
C HIS A 56 -1.84 2.89 9.76
N LEU A 57 -1.75 4.16 9.34
CA LEU A 57 -0.71 4.61 8.41
C LEU A 57 0.68 4.39 8.98
N PHE A 58 0.90 4.71 10.26
CA PHE A 58 2.18 4.49 10.92
C PHE A 58 2.60 3.02 10.85
N VAL A 59 1.70 2.10 11.20
CA VAL A 59 1.96 0.66 11.18
C VAL A 59 2.26 0.16 9.76
N VAL A 60 1.44 0.55 8.78
CA VAL A 60 1.61 0.14 7.38
C VAL A 60 2.93 0.64 6.79
N LEU A 61 3.33 1.88 7.14
CA LEU A 61 4.48 2.55 6.55
C LEU A 61 5.82 2.23 7.23
N MET A 62 5.81 1.71 8.46
CA MET A 62 7.02 1.54 9.27
C MET A 62 8.14 0.78 8.52
N MET A 63 7.85 -0.41 8.01
CA MET A 63 8.86 -1.22 7.31
C MET A 63 9.18 -0.72 5.89
N PRO A 64 8.21 -0.35 5.03
CA PRO A 64 8.49 0.21 3.72
C PRO A 64 9.37 1.47 3.75
N MET A 65 9.10 2.40 4.67
CA MET A 65 9.85 3.64 4.80
C MET A 65 11.30 3.38 5.23
N LEU A 66 11.51 2.46 6.19
CA LEU A 66 12.87 2.06 6.59
C LEU A 66 13.65 1.49 5.41
N LEU A 67 13.05 0.58 4.62
CA LEU A 67 13.72 0.01 3.45
C LEU A 67 14.07 1.06 2.39
N ILE A 68 13.20 2.06 2.18
CA ILE A 68 13.46 3.17 1.27
C ILE A 68 14.58 4.07 1.80
N ALA A 69 14.64 4.32 3.11
CA ALA A 69 15.72 5.07 3.74
C ALA A 69 17.08 4.37 3.53
N TYR A 70 17.11 3.03 3.61
CA TYR A 70 18.27 2.21 3.26
C TYR A 70 18.49 2.00 1.75
N ARG A 71 17.77 2.75 0.89
CA ARG A 71 17.86 2.69 -0.58
C ARG A 71 17.48 1.33 -1.19
N LYS A 72 16.82 0.45 -0.43
CA LYS A 72 16.27 -0.83 -0.90
C LYS A 72 14.88 -0.63 -1.51
N TYR A 73 14.79 0.18 -2.57
CA TYR A 73 13.51 0.66 -3.11
C TYR A 73 12.56 -0.46 -3.54
N LEU A 74 13.06 -1.46 -4.26
CA LEU A 74 12.24 -2.56 -4.78
C LEU A 74 11.66 -3.40 -3.65
N ALA A 75 12.46 -3.68 -2.61
CA ALA A 75 11.99 -4.33 -1.39
C ALA A 75 11.00 -3.43 -0.64
N GLY A 76 11.23 -2.12 -0.57
CA GLY A 76 10.31 -1.17 0.06
C GLY A 76 8.92 -1.20 -0.57
N TYR A 77 8.83 -1.20 -1.91
CA TYR A 77 7.55 -1.32 -2.61
C TYR A 77 6.90 -2.70 -2.46
N ALA A 78 7.69 -3.79 -2.48
CA ALA A 78 7.16 -5.14 -2.26
C ALA A 78 6.58 -5.29 -0.84
N VAL A 79 7.28 -4.77 0.18
CA VAL A 79 6.79 -4.77 1.55
C VAL A 79 5.57 -3.88 1.70
N LEU A 80 5.52 -2.71 1.05
CA LEU A 80 4.32 -1.87 1.04
C LEU A 80 3.10 -2.62 0.51
N ALA A 81 3.25 -3.28 -0.64
CA ALA A 81 2.21 -4.11 -1.26
C ALA A 81 1.69 -5.18 -0.29
N LEU A 82 2.59 -5.90 0.37
CA LEU A 82 2.23 -6.92 1.36
C LEU A 82 1.56 -6.33 2.60
N SER A 83 2.09 -5.21 3.13
CA SER A 83 1.50 -4.51 4.27
C SER A 83 0.08 -4.03 3.96
N LEU A 84 -0.16 -3.47 2.78
CA LEU A 84 -1.49 -3.03 2.35
C LEU A 84 -2.44 -4.22 2.15
N ALA A 85 -1.99 -5.31 1.56
CA ALA A 85 -2.79 -6.52 1.43
C ALA A 85 -3.17 -7.10 2.80
N ALA A 86 -2.21 -7.16 3.73
CA ALA A 86 -2.46 -7.62 5.09
C ALA A 86 -3.44 -6.70 5.82
N TYR A 87 -3.25 -5.39 5.71
CA TYR A 87 -4.16 -4.40 6.29
C TYR A 87 -5.58 -4.54 5.76
N THR A 88 -5.76 -4.63 4.44
CA THR A 88 -7.08 -4.86 3.82
C THR A 88 -7.71 -6.16 4.30
N GLN A 89 -6.93 -7.23 4.40
CA GLN A 89 -7.44 -8.52 4.89
C GLN A 89 -7.90 -8.44 6.35
N MET A 90 -7.13 -7.79 7.22
CA MET A 90 -7.50 -7.65 8.63
C MET A 90 -8.72 -6.74 8.85
N THR A 91 -8.88 -5.71 8.01
CA THR A 91 -9.97 -4.73 8.14
C THR A 91 -11.28 -5.17 7.50
N THR A 92 -11.23 -5.94 6.41
CA THR A 92 -12.42 -6.34 5.64
C THR A 92 -12.73 -7.84 5.73
N GLY A 93 -11.79 -8.65 6.24
CA GLY A 93 -11.88 -10.11 6.18
C GLY A 93 -11.61 -10.72 4.79
N LEU A 94 -11.39 -9.90 3.75
CA LEU A 94 -11.12 -10.38 2.40
C LEU A 94 -9.70 -10.96 2.31
N GLY A 95 -9.58 -12.23 1.93
CA GLY A 95 -8.30 -12.96 1.82
C GLY A 95 -7.40 -12.50 0.67
N VAL A 96 -6.91 -11.27 0.69
CA VAL A 96 -6.16 -10.65 -0.42
C VAL A 96 -4.64 -10.84 -0.34
N ILE A 97 -4.09 -11.37 0.77
CA ILE A 97 -2.64 -11.60 0.91
C ILE A 97 -2.12 -12.62 -0.11
N GLY A 98 -2.82 -13.75 -0.27
CA GLY A 98 -2.45 -14.82 -1.19
C GLY A 98 -2.34 -14.35 -2.65
N PRO A 99 -3.38 -13.70 -3.21
CA PRO A 99 -3.31 -13.06 -4.52
C PRO A 99 -2.16 -12.08 -4.66
N MET A 100 -1.85 -11.28 -3.62
CA MET A 100 -0.76 -10.31 -3.70
C MET A 100 0.62 -10.98 -3.80
N ILE A 101 0.84 -12.04 -3.03
CA ILE A 101 2.06 -12.85 -3.14
C ILE A 101 2.19 -13.43 -4.56
N ALA A 102 1.10 -13.93 -5.14
CA ALA A 102 1.10 -14.45 -6.50
C ALA A 102 1.47 -13.38 -7.53
N VAL A 103 0.91 -12.17 -7.43
CA VAL A 103 1.25 -11.04 -8.31
C VAL A 103 2.75 -10.68 -8.22
N ILE A 104 3.31 -10.66 -7.00
CA ILE A 104 4.74 -10.40 -6.80
C ILE A 104 5.59 -11.49 -7.45
N ALA A 105 5.25 -12.77 -7.23
CA ALA A 105 5.97 -13.89 -7.79
C ALA A 105 5.94 -13.89 -9.34
N VAL A 106 4.76 -13.68 -9.94
CA VAL A 106 4.59 -13.58 -11.40
C VAL A 106 5.38 -12.41 -11.96
N SER A 107 5.39 -11.26 -11.27
CA SER A 107 6.17 -10.09 -11.70
C SER A 107 7.67 -10.36 -11.74
N ILE A 108 8.21 -11.07 -10.72
CA ILE A 108 9.62 -11.47 -10.68
C ILE A 108 9.95 -12.45 -11.81
N LEU A 109 9.12 -13.48 -11.99
CA LEU A 109 9.30 -14.48 -13.05
C LEU A 109 9.23 -13.87 -14.44
N GLY A 110 8.25 -12.97 -14.67
CA GLY A 110 8.09 -12.26 -15.93
C GLY A 110 9.29 -11.38 -16.27
N PHE A 111 9.81 -10.62 -15.29
CA PHE A 111 11.01 -9.81 -15.48
C PHE A 111 12.24 -10.67 -15.86
N TYR A 112 12.43 -11.78 -15.15
CA TYR A 112 13.53 -12.71 -15.45
C TYR A 112 13.39 -13.34 -16.84
N GLY A 113 12.19 -13.80 -17.19
CA GLY A 113 11.89 -14.36 -18.51
C GLY A 113 12.15 -13.35 -19.63
N PHE A 114 11.70 -12.10 -19.47
CA PHE A 114 11.92 -11.04 -20.45
C PHE A 114 13.41 -10.73 -20.64
N ARG A 115 14.18 -10.63 -19.54
CA ARG A 115 15.62 -10.40 -19.61
C ARG A 115 16.33 -11.51 -20.38
N LYS A 116 16.00 -12.76 -20.09
CA LYS A 116 16.59 -13.93 -20.77
C LYS A 116 16.22 -13.96 -22.26
N ALA A 117 14.98 -13.65 -22.60
CA ALA A 117 14.56 -13.53 -24.01
C ALA A 117 15.31 -12.42 -24.74
N SER A 118 15.51 -11.26 -24.10
CA SER A 118 16.28 -10.14 -24.66
C SER A 118 17.74 -10.51 -24.91
N GLU A 119 18.38 -11.22 -23.97
CA GLU A 119 19.74 -11.72 -24.14
C GLU A 119 19.83 -12.69 -25.33
N TRP A 120 18.83 -13.55 -25.51
CA TRP A 120 18.75 -14.49 -26.64
C TRP A 120 18.57 -13.77 -27.99
N VAL A 121 17.70 -12.77 -28.05
CA VAL A 121 17.53 -11.93 -29.25
C VAL A 121 18.81 -11.18 -29.60
N ARG A 122 19.53 -10.65 -28.59
CA ARG A 122 20.83 -10.01 -28.80
C ARG A 122 21.87 -10.99 -29.34
N TYR A 123 21.92 -12.19 -28.78
CA TYR A 123 22.83 -13.24 -29.26
C TYR A 123 22.54 -13.61 -30.73
N MET A 124 21.27 -13.80 -31.07
CA MET A 124 20.85 -14.10 -32.45
C MET A 124 21.13 -12.96 -33.43
N ARG A 125 21.08 -11.69 -33.00
CA ARG A 125 21.45 -10.53 -33.84
C ARG A 125 22.95 -10.31 -33.99
N ALA A 126 23.75 -10.77 -33.03
CA ALA A 126 25.21 -10.62 -33.05
C ALA A 126 25.91 -11.72 -33.86
N LYS A 127 25.15 -12.71 -34.33
CA LYS A 127 25.58 -13.79 -35.21
C LYS A 127 25.12 -13.52 -36.63
#